data_AF-A0A5J4TD17-F1
#
_entry.id   AF-A0A5J4TD17-F1
#
_cell.length_a   1.000
_cell.length_b   1.000
_cell.length_c   1.000
_cell.angle_alpha   90.00
_cell.angle_beta   90.00
_cell.angle_gamma   90.00
#
_symmetry.space_group_name_H-M   'P 1'
#
loop_
_entity.id
_entity.type
_entity.pdbx_description
1 polymer ?
#
loop_
_entity_poly.entity_id
_entity_poly.type
_entity_poly.pdbx_seq_one_letter_code
_entity_poly.pdbx_strand_id
1 'polypeptide(L)'
;EGKTLFTNSLCNETNSKGGAVYLQVGEGREDYIFEKNVSLTENYVKIDDNSLIENSLFIDADSLYSRVTLDKLLFNLTQGDDETNFRGYDINLNEIPLYYLFNEYQASAIYVSDKTGVDQIWCGREVFPCKTIEYGHDKLSSTTQQQLQLNLVDTQTLTQILFLEGNIILKSKFVRSPAQMSISGSGGFIIGGLIQAPNVTIKNIDFSITSELTEGVHVLDSTVNNANITVSECIFISGRPQRTIIATAGVIRVANAANVTVEKCEMYSILATTGNGVGISLINNLNALINECLFSGEYTEYGNGAGISVVLSNASHAIAIKRSRFINDMVRNNMSIGGGGIYFNISDYKSIDIDTCLFSENRHLNTLQSSSARNNSGTD
;
A
#
# COMPACT_ATOMS: atom_id res chain seq x y z
N GLU A 1 -37.92 14.28 -35.18
CA GLU A 1 -38.09 15.13 -33.98
C GLU A 1 -39.25 14.58 -33.16
N GLY A 2 -38.94 13.75 -32.18
CA GLY A 2 -39.90 13.28 -31.18
C GLY A 2 -39.24 13.37 -29.81
N LYS A 3 -40.00 13.76 -28.78
CA LYS A 3 -39.60 13.62 -27.38
C LYS A 3 -40.24 12.33 -26.86
N THR A 4 -39.42 11.38 -26.43
CA THR A 4 -39.90 10.14 -25.83
C THR A 4 -39.85 10.32 -24.31
N LEU A 5 -40.99 10.19 -23.65
CA LEU A 5 -41.10 10.37 -22.20
C LEU A 5 -41.60 9.08 -21.56
N PHE A 6 -40.83 8.57 -20.60
CA PHE A 6 -41.21 7.49 -19.71
C PHE A 6 -41.36 8.04 -18.30
N THR A 7 -42.58 7.99 -17.76
CA THR A 7 -42.86 8.56 -16.45
C THR A 7 -43.90 7.76 -15.68
N ASN A 8 -43.83 7.81 -14.34
CA ASN A 8 -44.79 7.19 -13.43
C ASN A 8 -44.93 5.67 -13.62
N SER A 9 -43.85 5.01 -14.06
CA SER A 9 -43.78 3.55 -14.15
C SER A 9 -43.38 2.97 -12.79
N LEU A 10 -44.05 1.90 -12.35
CA LEU A 10 -43.74 1.21 -11.10
C LEU A 10 -43.64 -0.29 -11.35
N CYS A 11 -42.48 -0.86 -11.03
CA CYS A 11 -42.33 -2.31 -10.91
C CYS A 11 -42.48 -2.73 -9.44
N ASN A 12 -43.59 -3.38 -9.10
CA ASN A 12 -44.03 -3.64 -7.72
C ASN A 12 -43.60 -5.03 -7.19
N GLU A 13 -42.80 -5.77 -7.95
CA GLU A 13 -42.22 -7.03 -7.47
C GLU A 13 -40.88 -6.75 -6.79
N THR A 14 -40.60 -7.48 -5.70
CA THR A 14 -39.32 -7.39 -5.00
C THR A 14 -38.20 -7.91 -5.91
N ASN A 15 -37.07 -7.19 -5.98
CA ASN A 15 -35.93 -7.47 -6.87
C ASN A 15 -36.17 -7.23 -8.37
N SER A 16 -37.23 -6.50 -8.74
CA SER A 16 -37.35 -6.00 -10.12
C SER A 16 -36.18 -5.08 -10.47
N LYS A 17 -35.96 -4.85 -11.77
CA LYS A 17 -34.90 -4.00 -12.30
C LYS A 17 -35.44 -3.19 -13.46
N GLY A 18 -35.12 -1.89 -13.52
CA GLY A 18 -35.55 -1.00 -14.61
C GLY A 18 -37.05 -0.70 -14.58
N GLY A 19 -37.45 0.31 -13.80
CA GLY A 19 -38.84 0.71 -13.59
C GLY A 19 -39.55 1.16 -14.86
N ALA A 20 -38.84 1.79 -15.80
CA ALA A 20 -39.35 2.07 -17.14
C ALA A 20 -38.76 1.14 -18.20
N VAL A 21 -37.45 0.91 -18.14
CA VAL A 21 -36.72 0.13 -19.16
C VAL A 21 -35.79 -0.86 -18.49
N TYR A 22 -35.98 -2.14 -18.80
CA TYR A 22 -34.99 -3.19 -18.60
C TYR A 22 -34.45 -3.64 -19.95
N LEU A 23 -33.15 -3.54 -20.15
CA LEU A 23 -32.50 -3.91 -21.39
C LEU A 23 -31.49 -5.03 -21.13
N GLN A 24 -31.64 -6.15 -21.83
CA GLN A 24 -30.69 -7.25 -21.79
C GLN A 24 -29.92 -7.37 -23.11
N VAL A 25 -28.59 -7.28 -23.02
CA VAL A 25 -27.68 -7.23 -24.17
C VAL A 25 -26.69 -8.39 -24.06
N GLY A 26 -26.92 -9.42 -24.89
CA GLY A 26 -26.08 -10.61 -24.94
C GLY A 26 -25.00 -10.55 -26.02
N GLU A 27 -24.08 -11.51 -25.95
CA GLU A 27 -23.01 -11.71 -26.92
C GLU A 27 -23.58 -11.88 -28.35
N GLY A 28 -22.97 -11.20 -29.34
CA GLY A 28 -23.39 -11.23 -30.74
C GLY A 28 -24.69 -10.50 -31.10
N ARG A 29 -25.30 -9.72 -30.18
CA ARG A 29 -26.52 -8.93 -30.46
C ARG A 29 -26.23 -7.48 -30.86
N GLU A 30 -27.17 -6.89 -31.61
CA GLU A 30 -27.11 -5.53 -32.17
C GLU A 30 -27.02 -4.43 -31.11
N ASP A 31 -26.53 -3.27 -31.57
CA ASP A 31 -26.40 -2.02 -30.82
C ASP A 31 -27.78 -1.43 -30.47
N TYR A 32 -27.94 -1.01 -29.22
CA TYR A 32 -29.03 -0.14 -28.79
C TYR A 32 -28.55 1.31 -28.78
N ILE A 33 -29.48 2.25 -29.00
CA ILE A 33 -29.21 3.68 -28.88
C ILE A 33 -30.42 4.33 -28.18
N PHE A 34 -30.14 5.05 -27.10
CA PHE A 34 -31.09 6.00 -26.51
C PHE A 34 -30.83 7.37 -27.12
N GLU A 35 -31.78 7.86 -27.92
CA GLU A 35 -31.67 9.17 -28.57
C GLU A 35 -31.68 10.34 -27.56
N LYS A 36 -31.16 11.50 -27.97
CA LYS A 36 -31.00 12.71 -27.13
C LYS A 36 -32.29 13.19 -26.43
N ASN A 37 -33.46 12.85 -26.98
CA ASN A 37 -34.75 13.34 -26.50
C ASN A 37 -35.53 12.29 -25.69
N VAL A 38 -34.86 11.29 -25.12
CA VAL A 38 -35.45 10.37 -24.15
C VAL A 38 -35.39 10.99 -22.76
N SER A 39 -36.52 11.03 -22.06
CA SER A 39 -36.64 11.51 -20.69
C SER A 39 -37.27 10.42 -19.82
N LEU A 40 -36.62 10.13 -18.70
CA LEU A 40 -36.95 9.07 -17.76
C LEU A 40 -37.10 9.73 -16.38
N THR A 41 -38.34 9.94 -15.93
CA THR A 41 -38.63 10.70 -14.70
C THR A 41 -39.71 10.03 -13.85
N GLU A 42 -39.53 9.97 -12.54
CA GLU A 42 -40.51 9.38 -11.61
C GLU A 42 -40.82 7.90 -11.92
N ASN A 43 -39.80 7.09 -12.25
CA ASN A 43 -39.97 5.65 -12.43
C ASN A 43 -39.29 4.88 -11.30
N TYR A 44 -40.01 3.95 -10.71
CA TYR A 44 -39.62 3.31 -9.46
C TYR A 44 -39.59 1.80 -9.56
N VAL A 45 -38.71 1.21 -8.76
CA VAL A 45 -38.55 -0.23 -8.58
C VAL A 45 -38.63 -0.55 -7.11
N LYS A 46 -39.38 -1.60 -6.77
CA LYS A 46 -39.48 -2.09 -5.39
C LYS A 46 -38.25 -2.93 -5.01
N ILE A 47 -37.54 -2.51 -3.97
CA ILE A 47 -36.43 -3.29 -3.38
C ILE A 47 -36.98 -4.31 -2.39
N ASP A 48 -37.83 -3.85 -1.47
CA ASP A 48 -38.46 -4.65 -0.43
C ASP A 48 -39.88 -4.13 -0.14
N ASP A 49 -40.58 -4.74 0.81
CA ASP A 49 -41.97 -4.40 1.11
C ASP A 49 -42.22 -2.94 1.52
N ASN A 50 -41.19 -2.21 1.93
CA ASN A 50 -41.30 -0.85 2.44
C ASN A 50 -40.45 0.17 1.65
N SER A 51 -39.68 -0.27 0.63
CA SER A 51 -38.67 0.56 -0.02
C SER A 51 -38.78 0.54 -1.54
N LEU A 52 -38.87 1.74 -2.12
CA LEU A 52 -38.75 1.98 -3.56
C LEU A 52 -37.44 2.73 -3.83
N ILE A 53 -36.81 2.43 -4.97
CA ILE A 53 -35.75 3.28 -5.52
C ILE A 53 -36.15 3.80 -6.89
N GLU A 54 -35.69 5.01 -7.18
CA GLU A 54 -35.63 5.50 -8.54
C GLU A 54 -34.58 4.67 -9.30
N ASN A 55 -35.05 3.95 -10.32
CA ASN A 55 -34.22 3.12 -11.20
C ASN A 55 -34.97 3.01 -12.52
N SER A 56 -34.98 4.10 -13.27
CA SER A 56 -35.74 4.19 -14.52
C SER A 56 -35.20 3.26 -15.61
N LEU A 57 -33.89 3.06 -15.67
CA LEU A 57 -33.22 2.24 -16.68
C LEU A 57 -32.23 1.28 -16.04
N PHE A 58 -32.37 0.00 -16.41
CA PHE A 58 -31.42 -1.04 -16.08
C PHE A 58 -30.86 -1.70 -17.34
N ILE A 59 -29.53 -1.79 -17.45
CA ILE A 59 -28.84 -2.48 -18.55
C ILE A 59 -28.09 -3.70 -18.02
N ASP A 60 -28.53 -4.90 -18.39
CA ASP A 60 -27.86 -6.18 -18.15
C ASP A 60 -27.08 -6.56 -19.40
N ALA A 61 -25.74 -6.54 -19.35
CA ALA A 61 -24.88 -6.72 -20.51
C ALA A 61 -23.81 -7.80 -20.30
N ASP A 62 -23.41 -8.44 -21.39
CA ASP A 62 -22.22 -9.31 -21.44
C ASP A 62 -20.93 -8.56 -21.08
N SER A 63 -20.83 -7.29 -21.50
CA SER A 63 -19.77 -6.38 -21.10
C SER A 63 -20.29 -4.94 -21.00
N LEU A 64 -20.59 -4.47 -19.78
CA LEU A 64 -21.28 -3.19 -19.61
C LEU A 64 -20.46 -2.02 -20.17
N TYR A 65 -19.15 -2.02 -19.91
CA TYR A 65 -18.24 -0.97 -20.40
C TYR A 65 -18.12 -0.90 -21.92
N SER A 66 -18.11 -2.04 -22.62
CA SER A 66 -18.01 -2.04 -24.09
C SER A 66 -19.36 -1.77 -24.77
N ARG A 67 -20.47 -2.08 -24.09
CA ARG A 67 -21.82 -1.92 -24.61
C ARG A 67 -22.41 -0.55 -24.34
N VAL A 68 -22.10 0.05 -23.19
CA VAL A 68 -22.61 1.35 -22.73
C VAL A 68 -21.58 2.44 -23.03
N THR A 69 -21.75 3.13 -24.16
CA THR A 69 -20.89 4.25 -24.57
C THR A 69 -21.69 5.56 -24.62
N LEU A 70 -21.00 6.70 -24.55
CA LEU A 70 -21.65 8.03 -24.55
C LEU A 70 -22.46 8.31 -25.83
N ASP A 71 -22.10 7.69 -26.95
CA ASP A 71 -22.85 7.75 -28.21
C ASP A 71 -24.12 6.89 -28.22
N LYS A 72 -24.25 5.94 -27.28
CA LYS A 72 -25.43 5.09 -27.09
C LYS A 72 -26.37 5.59 -26.00
N LEU A 73 -25.86 6.36 -25.04
CA LEU A 73 -26.64 7.06 -24.02
C LEU A 73 -26.56 8.57 -24.24
N LEU A 74 -27.35 9.07 -25.19
CA LEU A 74 -27.27 10.47 -25.60
C LEU A 74 -28.01 11.44 -24.67
N PHE A 75 -28.51 10.98 -23.53
CA PHE A 75 -29.05 11.82 -22.46
C PHE A 75 -27.97 12.10 -21.41
N ASN A 76 -27.93 13.32 -20.87
CA ASN A 76 -26.88 13.74 -19.93
C ASN A 76 -27.04 12.99 -18.61
N LEU A 77 -26.08 12.13 -18.27
CA LEU A 77 -25.90 11.59 -16.92
C LEU A 77 -25.16 12.62 -16.06
N THR A 78 -25.72 12.97 -14.91
CA THR A 78 -25.28 13.98 -13.96
C THR A 78 -25.13 13.39 -12.58
N GLN A 79 -24.16 13.89 -11.81
CA GLN A 79 -23.94 13.40 -10.46
C GLN A 79 -25.14 13.72 -9.55
N GLY A 80 -25.54 12.79 -8.68
CA GLY A 80 -26.67 12.94 -7.77
C GLY A 80 -27.86 12.08 -8.21
N ASP A 81 -28.86 12.71 -8.83
CA ASP A 81 -30.14 12.09 -9.22
C ASP A 81 -29.93 10.82 -10.08
N ASP A 82 -28.86 10.76 -10.87
CA ASP A 82 -28.61 9.68 -11.83
C ASP A 82 -27.81 8.51 -11.23
N GLU A 83 -27.23 8.66 -10.04
CA GLU A 83 -26.49 7.58 -9.37
C GLU A 83 -27.42 6.43 -8.92
N THR A 84 -28.71 6.71 -8.77
CA THR A 84 -29.70 5.69 -8.44
C THR A 84 -30.58 5.33 -9.64
N ASN A 85 -30.94 6.32 -10.47
CA ASN A 85 -31.88 6.20 -11.57
C ASN A 85 -31.41 5.33 -12.75
N PHE A 86 -30.11 5.26 -13.00
CA PHE A 86 -29.56 4.54 -14.15
C PHE A 86 -28.51 3.55 -13.69
N ARG A 87 -28.81 2.26 -13.84
CA ARG A 87 -27.93 1.20 -13.34
C ARG A 87 -27.62 0.20 -14.44
N GLY A 88 -26.52 -0.51 -14.25
CA GLY A 88 -26.20 -1.64 -15.11
C GLY A 88 -25.48 -2.73 -14.37
N TYR A 89 -25.39 -3.88 -15.02
CA TYR A 89 -24.75 -5.07 -14.51
C TYR A 89 -24.02 -5.79 -15.64
N ASP A 90 -22.93 -6.44 -15.27
CA ASP A 90 -22.13 -7.29 -16.15
C ASP A 90 -21.61 -8.49 -15.33
N ILE A 91 -21.38 -9.62 -15.97
CA ILE A 91 -20.86 -10.83 -15.34
C ILE A 91 -19.59 -10.60 -14.50
N ASN A 92 -18.79 -9.59 -14.83
CA ASN A 92 -17.55 -9.25 -14.12
C ASN A 92 -17.74 -8.16 -13.05
N LEU A 93 -18.89 -7.50 -12.99
CA LEU A 93 -19.15 -6.34 -12.15
C LEU A 93 -20.50 -6.48 -11.44
N ASN A 94 -20.49 -6.33 -10.11
CA ASN A 94 -21.73 -6.10 -9.39
C ASN A 94 -22.46 -4.86 -9.95
N GLU A 95 -23.75 -4.77 -9.68
CA GLU A 95 -24.59 -3.66 -10.12
C GLU A 95 -23.94 -2.29 -9.84
N ILE A 96 -23.78 -1.50 -10.90
CA ILE A 96 -23.07 -0.21 -10.87
C ILE A 96 -23.94 0.89 -11.47
N PRO A 97 -23.96 2.11 -10.89
CA PRO A 97 -24.54 3.27 -11.53
C PRO A 97 -23.87 3.56 -12.89
N LEU A 98 -24.67 3.73 -13.95
CA LEU A 98 -24.13 3.98 -15.30
C LEU A 98 -23.32 5.28 -15.37
N TYR A 99 -23.66 6.27 -14.54
CA TYR A 99 -22.90 7.52 -14.39
C TYR A 99 -21.41 7.27 -14.12
N TYR A 100 -21.07 6.24 -13.33
CA TYR A 100 -19.68 5.94 -12.99
C TYR A 100 -18.88 5.48 -14.22
N LEU A 101 -19.48 4.80 -15.19
CA LEU A 101 -18.76 4.28 -16.36
C LEU A 101 -18.07 5.37 -17.20
N PHE A 102 -18.47 6.63 -17.03
CA PHE A 102 -18.00 7.77 -17.82
C PHE A 102 -17.27 8.85 -17.02
N ASN A 103 -17.30 8.76 -15.70
CA ASN A 103 -16.79 9.82 -14.83
C ASN A 103 -15.65 9.29 -14.00
N GLU A 104 -14.51 10.00 -14.09
CA GLU A 104 -13.35 9.67 -13.30
C GLU A 104 -13.65 9.86 -11.81
N TYR A 105 -13.36 8.83 -11.01
CA TYR A 105 -13.43 8.92 -9.56
C TYR A 105 -12.10 9.41 -9.01
N GLN A 106 -12.14 10.48 -8.22
CA GLN A 106 -11.01 10.92 -7.42
C GLN A 106 -11.51 11.30 -6.03
N ALA A 107 -10.73 10.95 -5.02
CA ALA A 107 -11.09 11.22 -3.63
C ALA A 107 -9.84 11.32 -2.75
N SER A 108 -10.02 11.82 -1.53
CA SER A 108 -8.98 11.78 -0.50
C SER A 108 -8.86 10.39 0.13
N ALA A 109 -9.81 9.49 -0.08
CA ALA A 109 -9.74 8.10 0.37
C ALA A 109 -10.03 7.16 -0.80
N ILE A 110 -9.03 6.35 -1.15
CA ILE A 110 -9.09 5.37 -2.23
C ILE A 110 -8.96 3.97 -1.66
N TYR A 111 -9.69 3.01 -2.23
CA TYR A 111 -9.68 1.61 -1.86
C TYR A 111 -9.08 0.75 -2.97
N VAL A 112 -8.25 -0.23 -2.59
CA VAL A 112 -7.53 -1.10 -3.52
C VAL A 112 -7.70 -2.57 -3.11
N SER A 113 -7.98 -3.43 -4.09
CA SER A 113 -8.23 -4.86 -3.93
C SER A 113 -7.81 -5.61 -5.19
N ASP A 114 -6.85 -6.54 -5.12
CA ASP A 114 -6.43 -7.32 -6.29
C ASP A 114 -7.49 -8.36 -6.65
N LYS A 115 -8.24 -8.83 -5.63
CA LYS A 115 -9.26 -9.87 -5.79
C LYS A 115 -10.56 -9.37 -6.41
N THR A 116 -11.02 -8.19 -6.00
CA THR A 116 -12.34 -7.64 -6.40
C THR A 116 -12.26 -6.33 -7.15
N GLY A 117 -11.08 -5.73 -7.24
CA GLY A 117 -10.89 -4.45 -7.91
C GLY A 117 -10.69 -4.57 -9.41
N VAL A 118 -10.91 -3.44 -10.09
CA VAL A 118 -10.66 -3.27 -11.52
C VAL A 118 -10.03 -1.91 -11.74
N ASP A 119 -8.97 -1.83 -12.56
CA ASP A 119 -8.34 -0.55 -12.91
C ASP A 119 -9.12 0.13 -14.04
N GLN A 120 -10.16 0.86 -13.65
CA GLN A 120 -11.01 1.65 -14.54
C GLN A 120 -11.19 3.06 -13.99
N ILE A 121 -11.65 3.98 -14.83
CA ILE A 121 -11.74 5.41 -14.47
C ILE A 121 -12.55 5.66 -13.19
N TRP A 122 -13.52 4.80 -12.88
CA TRP A 122 -14.43 4.90 -11.75
C TRP A 122 -14.01 4.13 -10.50
N CYS A 123 -12.92 3.37 -10.57
CA CYS A 123 -12.46 2.61 -9.42
C CYS A 123 -11.94 3.51 -8.31
N GLY A 124 -11.80 2.92 -7.13
CA GLY A 124 -11.22 3.56 -5.94
C GLY A 124 -12.23 3.79 -4.84
N ARG A 125 -13.50 3.47 -5.08
CA ARG A 125 -14.57 3.46 -4.08
C ARG A 125 -14.50 2.19 -3.24
N GLU A 126 -15.11 2.20 -2.07
CA GLU A 126 -15.12 1.03 -1.19
C GLU A 126 -15.77 -0.22 -1.83
N VAL A 127 -16.88 -0.02 -2.56
CA VAL A 127 -17.63 -1.09 -3.25
C VAL A 127 -17.01 -1.42 -4.62
N PHE A 128 -16.26 -0.49 -5.18
CA PHE A 128 -15.62 -0.59 -6.50
C PHE A 128 -14.13 -0.21 -6.39
N PRO A 129 -13.32 -1.03 -5.69
CA PRO A 129 -11.92 -0.71 -5.46
C PRO A 129 -11.12 -0.75 -6.76
N CYS A 130 -10.00 -0.03 -6.81
CA CYS A 130 -9.01 -0.23 -7.86
C CYS A 130 -8.33 -1.58 -7.68
N LYS A 131 -7.82 -2.16 -8.78
CA LYS A 131 -7.15 -3.45 -8.72
C LYS A 131 -5.73 -3.31 -8.20
N THR A 132 -5.00 -2.34 -8.74
CA THR A 132 -3.60 -2.10 -8.41
C THR A 132 -3.43 -0.89 -7.50
N ILE A 133 -2.43 -0.94 -6.62
CA ILE A 133 -2.14 0.15 -5.69
C ILE A 133 -1.64 1.39 -6.42
N GLU A 134 -0.91 1.22 -7.51
CA GLU A 134 -0.37 2.31 -8.31
C GLU A 134 -1.49 3.06 -9.03
N TYR A 135 -2.44 2.34 -9.64
CA TYR A 135 -3.61 2.98 -10.24
C TYR A 135 -4.49 3.66 -9.18
N GLY A 136 -4.68 3.05 -8.00
CA GLY A 136 -5.40 3.67 -6.89
C GLY A 136 -4.71 4.92 -6.34
N HIS A 137 -3.38 4.93 -6.27
CA HIS A 137 -2.60 6.08 -5.85
C HIS A 137 -2.82 7.28 -6.78
N ASP A 138 -2.84 7.07 -8.08
CA ASP A 138 -3.06 8.13 -9.07
C ASP A 138 -4.48 8.74 -9.01
N LYS A 139 -5.42 8.05 -8.34
CA LYS A 139 -6.79 8.54 -8.08
C LYS A 139 -6.90 9.40 -6.82
N LEU A 140 -5.83 9.51 -6.03
CA LEU A 140 -5.80 10.42 -4.90
C LEU A 140 -5.81 11.85 -5.41
N SER A 141 -6.81 12.62 -5.00
CA SER A 141 -6.89 14.04 -5.32
C SER A 141 -6.76 14.87 -4.07
N SER A 142 -5.73 15.72 -4.04
CA SER A 142 -5.54 16.69 -2.97
C SER A 142 -6.20 18.01 -3.33
N THR A 143 -7.24 18.39 -2.61
CA THR A 143 -7.44 19.82 -2.33
C THR A 143 -6.48 20.15 -1.20
N THR A 144 -5.55 21.07 -1.47
CA THR A 144 -4.38 21.35 -0.64
C THR A 144 -4.72 21.37 0.85
N GLN A 145 -4.07 20.49 1.64
CA GLN A 145 -4.19 20.24 3.09
C GLN A 145 -4.98 18.99 3.54
N GLN A 146 -5.70 18.28 2.68
CA GLN A 146 -6.35 17.04 3.10
C GLN A 146 -5.36 15.89 3.30
N GLN A 147 -5.59 15.07 4.32
CA GLN A 147 -4.92 13.80 4.50
C GLN A 147 -5.48 12.79 3.49
N LEU A 148 -4.60 12.25 2.67
CA LEU A 148 -4.89 11.24 1.66
C LEU A 148 -4.79 9.84 2.27
N GLN A 149 -5.66 8.92 1.87
CA GLN A 149 -5.73 7.57 2.41
C GLN A 149 -5.78 6.53 1.28
N LEU A 150 -4.85 5.59 1.30
CA LEU A 150 -4.90 4.35 0.53
C LEU A 150 -5.28 3.20 1.46
N ASN A 151 -6.46 2.63 1.21
CA ASN A 151 -7.06 1.58 2.01
C ASN A 151 -6.94 0.25 1.26
N LEU A 152 -6.09 -0.64 1.76
CA LEU A 152 -5.90 -1.97 1.20
C LEU A 152 -6.99 -2.90 1.75
N VAL A 153 -7.83 -3.43 0.86
CA VAL A 153 -8.93 -4.33 1.23
C VAL A 153 -8.43 -5.76 1.43
N ASP A 154 -7.41 -6.16 0.66
CA ASP A 154 -6.84 -7.50 0.65
C ASP A 154 -5.36 -7.47 0.24
N THR A 155 -4.90 -8.55 -0.43
CA THR A 155 -3.53 -8.70 -0.90
C THR A 155 -3.22 -7.77 -2.06
N GLN A 156 -2.06 -7.14 -2.02
CA GLN A 156 -1.52 -6.33 -3.12
C GLN A 156 -0.15 -6.83 -3.52
N THR A 157 0.24 -6.55 -4.78
CA THR A 157 1.61 -6.74 -5.25
C THR A 157 2.16 -5.40 -5.69
N LEU A 158 3.33 -5.04 -5.16
CA LEU A 158 4.07 -3.86 -5.58
C LEU A 158 5.30 -4.31 -6.37
N THR A 159 5.31 -4.00 -7.66
CA THR A 159 6.40 -4.36 -8.58
C THR A 159 7.29 -3.18 -8.95
N GLN A 160 6.84 -1.96 -8.64
CA GLN A 160 7.52 -0.71 -8.95
C GLN A 160 7.54 0.23 -7.74
N ILE A 161 8.38 1.24 -7.82
CA ILE A 161 8.45 2.27 -6.79
C ILE A 161 7.17 3.10 -6.80
N LEU A 162 6.55 3.27 -5.64
CA LEU A 162 5.47 4.22 -5.42
C LEU A 162 5.98 5.41 -4.59
N PHE A 163 5.81 6.62 -5.13
CA PHE A 163 6.21 7.85 -4.44
C PHE A 163 5.08 8.31 -3.51
N LEU A 164 5.35 8.33 -2.21
CA LEU A 164 4.41 8.82 -1.20
C LEU A 164 4.70 10.31 -0.93
N GLU A 165 3.91 11.19 -1.54
CA GLU A 165 4.09 12.64 -1.44
C GLU A 165 3.03 13.30 -0.55
N GLY A 166 3.44 14.25 0.29
CA GLY A 166 2.52 15.02 1.13
C GLY A 166 2.02 14.25 2.37
N ASN A 167 0.72 14.36 2.66
CA ASN A 167 0.10 13.78 3.86
C ASN A 167 -0.65 12.49 3.50
N ILE A 168 0.01 11.34 3.56
CA ILE A 168 -0.55 10.05 3.13
C ILE A 168 -0.65 9.06 4.30
N ILE A 169 -1.78 8.37 4.41
CA ILE A 169 -1.94 7.13 5.18
C ILE A 169 -2.10 5.97 4.21
N LEU A 170 -1.20 4.99 4.27
CA LEU A 170 -1.35 3.67 3.67
C LEU A 170 -1.70 2.67 4.78
N LYS A 171 -2.87 2.02 4.69
CA LYS A 171 -3.32 1.10 5.74
C LYS A 171 -4.17 -0.04 5.21
N SER A 172 -4.26 -1.12 6.00
CA SER A 172 -5.38 -2.06 5.85
C SER A 172 -6.71 -1.38 6.12
N LYS A 173 -7.73 -1.70 5.31
CA LYS A 173 -9.13 -1.34 5.55
C LYS A 173 -9.63 -1.94 6.87
N PHE A 174 -9.20 -3.15 7.20
CA PHE A 174 -9.71 -3.90 8.34
C PHE A 174 -8.76 -3.79 9.54
N VAL A 175 -9.21 -3.12 10.61
CA VAL A 175 -8.39 -2.84 11.79
C VAL A 175 -7.81 -4.08 12.46
N ARG A 176 -8.50 -5.23 12.39
CA ARG A 176 -8.07 -6.49 13.03
C ARG A 176 -7.47 -7.51 12.07
N SER A 177 -7.33 -7.15 10.79
CA SER A 177 -6.78 -8.03 9.77
C SER A 177 -5.78 -7.24 8.94
N PRO A 178 -4.47 -7.50 9.11
CA PRO A 178 -3.46 -6.88 8.28
C PRO A 178 -3.75 -7.14 6.79
N ALA A 179 -3.52 -6.11 5.97
CA ALA A 179 -3.49 -6.30 4.53
C ALA A 179 -2.15 -6.94 4.16
N GLN A 180 -2.15 -7.77 3.12
CA GLN A 180 -0.93 -8.45 2.68
C GLN A 180 -0.32 -7.66 1.52
N MET A 181 0.99 -7.46 1.51
CA MET A 181 1.67 -6.81 0.39
C MET A 181 2.90 -7.60 -0.02
N SER A 182 2.87 -8.13 -1.24
CA SER A 182 4.04 -8.74 -1.87
C SER A 182 4.90 -7.66 -2.52
N ILE A 183 6.15 -7.55 -2.10
CA ILE A 183 7.14 -6.66 -2.70
C ILE A 183 8.04 -7.48 -3.63
N SER A 184 8.21 -7.06 -4.88
CA SER A 184 9.07 -7.74 -5.85
C SER A 184 9.72 -6.78 -6.84
N GLY A 185 10.83 -7.19 -7.45
CA GLY A 185 11.58 -6.37 -8.40
C GLY A 185 12.09 -5.08 -7.76
N SER A 186 11.70 -3.94 -8.32
CA SER A 186 11.98 -2.61 -7.78
C SER A 186 10.85 -2.07 -6.89
N GLY A 187 9.91 -2.93 -6.49
CA GLY A 187 8.80 -2.56 -5.61
C GLY A 187 9.26 -1.95 -4.29
N GLY A 188 8.66 -0.83 -3.91
CA GLY A 188 8.95 -0.15 -2.65
C GLY A 188 8.29 1.22 -2.57
N PHE A 189 8.37 1.85 -1.40
CA PHE A 189 7.88 3.21 -1.20
C PHE A 189 9.03 4.18 -1.06
N ILE A 190 9.00 5.27 -1.82
CA ILE A 190 9.88 6.42 -1.61
C ILE A 190 9.03 7.57 -1.10
N ILE A 191 9.34 8.06 0.10
CA ILE A 191 8.69 9.26 0.62
C ILE A 191 9.31 10.47 -0.05
N GLY A 192 8.49 11.19 -0.83
CA GLY A 192 8.86 12.39 -1.56
C GLY A 192 8.25 13.66 -0.97
N GLY A 193 8.81 14.81 -1.33
CA GLY A 193 8.28 16.11 -0.91
C GLY A 193 9.20 17.25 -1.30
N LEU A 194 8.82 18.02 -2.32
CA LEU A 194 9.57 19.19 -2.79
C LEU A 194 9.11 20.51 -2.11
N ILE A 195 7.85 20.58 -1.68
CA ILE A 195 7.20 21.86 -1.32
C ILE A 195 6.77 21.91 0.16
N GLN A 196 6.35 20.78 0.73
CA GLN A 196 5.92 20.67 2.12
C GLN A 196 6.55 19.44 2.76
N ALA A 197 6.87 19.54 4.06
CA ALA A 197 7.35 18.40 4.84
C ALA A 197 6.28 17.28 4.84
N PRO A 198 6.57 16.09 4.29
CA PRO A 198 5.58 15.04 4.17
C PRO A 198 5.23 14.46 5.55
N ASN A 199 3.99 13.99 5.70
CA ASN A 199 3.52 13.25 6.86
C ASN A 199 2.94 11.92 6.38
N VAL A 200 3.75 10.86 6.51
CA VAL A 200 3.42 9.53 5.99
C VAL A 200 3.20 8.56 7.13
N THR A 201 2.07 7.85 7.08
CA THR A 201 1.75 6.76 7.99
C THR A 201 1.54 5.47 7.20
N ILE A 202 2.27 4.41 7.55
CA ILE A 202 2.06 3.05 7.06
C ILE A 202 1.59 2.19 8.24
N LYS A 203 0.43 1.54 8.11
CA LYS A 203 -0.18 0.86 9.26
C LYS A 203 -0.87 -0.46 8.93
N ASN A 204 -0.63 -1.47 9.76
CA ASN A 204 -1.36 -2.75 9.75
C ASN A 204 -1.24 -3.48 8.39
N ILE A 205 0.00 -3.68 7.94
CA ILE A 205 0.34 -4.33 6.67
C ILE A 205 1.45 -5.35 6.88
N ASP A 206 1.25 -6.55 6.34
CA ASP A 206 2.24 -7.62 6.31
C ASP A 206 2.94 -7.60 4.95
N PHE A 207 4.19 -7.15 4.95
CA PHE A 207 5.07 -7.11 3.80
C PHE A 207 5.80 -8.44 3.63
N SER A 208 5.53 -9.10 2.51
CA SER A 208 6.29 -10.26 2.04
C SER A 208 7.23 -9.84 0.94
N ILE A 209 8.53 -9.81 1.22
CA ILE A 209 9.55 -9.44 0.25
C ILE A 209 9.88 -10.70 -0.55
N THR A 210 9.60 -10.77 -1.84
CA THR A 210 9.64 -12.04 -2.61
C THR A 210 10.81 -12.16 -3.59
N SER A 211 11.56 -11.09 -3.79
CA SER A 211 12.80 -11.06 -4.57
C SER A 211 13.89 -10.28 -3.85
N GLU A 212 15.12 -10.36 -4.37
CA GLU A 212 16.16 -9.39 -4.05
C GLU A 212 15.63 -7.97 -4.32
N LEU A 213 15.87 -7.07 -3.37
CA LEU A 213 15.61 -5.65 -3.56
C LEU A 213 16.88 -5.06 -4.19
N THR A 214 16.76 -4.50 -5.38
CA THR A 214 17.91 -3.91 -6.09
C THR A 214 18.55 -2.78 -5.28
N GLU A 215 19.81 -2.45 -5.57
CA GLU A 215 20.51 -1.37 -4.88
C GLU A 215 19.71 -0.05 -4.87
N GLY A 216 19.44 0.47 -3.67
CA GLY A 216 18.62 1.69 -3.47
C GLY A 216 17.10 1.46 -3.44
N VAL A 217 16.62 0.23 -3.53
CA VAL A 217 15.21 -0.12 -3.32
C VAL A 217 15.03 -0.68 -1.91
N HIS A 218 14.28 0.05 -1.10
CA HIS A 218 13.86 -0.33 0.24
C HIS A 218 12.36 -0.60 0.20
N VAL A 219 11.81 -1.36 1.17
CA VAL A 219 10.34 -1.37 1.32
C VAL A 219 9.88 0.05 1.64
N LEU A 220 10.63 0.78 2.47
CA LEU A 220 10.43 2.20 2.69
C LEU A 220 11.77 2.95 2.67
N ASP A 221 11.90 3.94 1.78
CA ASP A 221 13.02 4.89 1.77
C ASP A 221 12.54 6.32 1.97
N SER A 222 13.32 7.11 2.72
CA SER A 222 13.16 8.55 2.76
C SER A 222 14.50 9.22 3.00
N THR A 223 14.77 10.27 2.22
CA THR A 223 15.88 11.20 2.44
C THR A 223 15.40 12.64 2.60
N VAL A 224 14.09 12.82 2.74
CA VAL A 224 13.44 14.13 2.77
C VAL A 224 13.62 14.79 4.13
N ASN A 225 14.17 16.00 4.11
CA ASN A 225 14.37 16.79 5.32
C ASN A 225 13.03 17.10 5.99
N ASN A 226 13.00 17.02 7.32
CA ASN A 226 11.86 17.37 8.17
C ASN A 226 10.59 16.54 7.96
N ALA A 227 10.67 15.38 7.29
CA ALA A 227 9.54 14.45 7.17
C ALA A 227 9.04 13.96 8.53
N ASN A 228 7.75 13.64 8.63
CA ASN A 228 7.16 12.91 9.75
C ASN A 228 6.71 11.53 9.24
N ILE A 229 7.30 10.48 9.78
CA ILE A 229 7.13 9.11 9.27
C ILE A 229 6.71 8.20 10.41
N THR A 230 5.59 7.52 10.26
CA THR A 230 5.10 6.53 11.20
C THR A 230 4.89 5.19 10.50
N VAL A 231 5.50 4.13 11.01
CA VAL A 231 5.27 2.75 10.57
C VAL A 231 4.80 1.97 11.79
N SER A 232 3.59 1.41 11.74
CA SER A 232 2.98 0.80 12.93
C SER A 232 2.24 -0.50 12.62
N GLU A 233 2.33 -1.46 13.53
CA GLU A 233 1.57 -2.73 13.42
C GLU A 233 1.88 -3.47 12.10
N CYS A 234 3.11 -3.37 11.58
CA CYS A 234 3.50 -3.98 10.31
C CYS A 234 4.44 -5.18 10.53
N ILE A 235 4.31 -6.19 9.68
CA ILE A 235 5.24 -7.33 9.65
C ILE A 235 6.07 -7.25 8.37
N PHE A 236 7.37 -7.48 8.46
CA PHE A 236 8.27 -7.59 7.32
C PHE A 236 8.91 -8.97 7.35
N ILE A 237 8.58 -9.80 6.35
CA ILE A 237 9.10 -11.15 6.23
C ILE A 237 9.80 -11.34 4.88
N SER A 238 10.82 -12.18 4.91
CA SER A 238 11.32 -12.80 3.69
C SER A 238 10.31 -13.80 3.14
N GLY A 239 9.71 -13.49 1.99
CA GLY A 239 8.75 -14.34 1.27
C GLY A 239 9.37 -15.61 0.68
N ARG A 240 10.68 -15.83 0.85
CA ARG A 240 11.38 -17.04 0.44
C ARG A 240 12.16 -17.63 1.63
N PRO A 241 11.54 -18.50 2.45
CA PRO A 241 12.21 -19.10 3.62
C PRO A 241 13.46 -19.94 3.29
N GLN A 242 13.71 -20.23 2.00
CA GLN A 242 14.92 -20.95 1.53
C GLN A 242 15.81 -20.15 0.57
N ARG A 243 15.49 -18.89 0.26
CA ARG A 243 16.36 -18.04 -0.55
C ARG A 243 16.53 -16.69 0.13
N THR A 244 17.77 -16.41 0.49
CA THR A 244 18.29 -15.12 0.92
C THR A 244 17.71 -14.01 0.06
N ILE A 245 17.00 -13.09 0.68
CA ILE A 245 16.76 -11.78 0.10
C ILE A 245 18.01 -10.99 0.35
N ILE A 246 18.48 -10.27 -0.65
CA ILE A 246 19.60 -9.36 -0.49
C ILE A 246 18.99 -7.97 -0.47
N ALA A 247 18.88 -7.37 0.72
CA ALA A 247 18.78 -5.92 0.81
C ALA A 247 20.19 -5.33 0.72
N THR A 248 20.33 -4.17 0.11
CA THR A 248 21.61 -3.45 -0.04
C THR A 248 21.78 -2.33 0.99
N ALA A 249 20.66 -1.82 1.49
CA ALA A 249 20.51 -1.11 2.75
C ALA A 249 19.08 -1.43 3.27
N GLY A 250 18.83 -1.37 4.58
CA GLY A 250 17.73 -2.09 5.22
C GLY A 250 16.31 -1.93 4.68
N VAL A 251 15.39 -2.77 5.15
CA VAL A 251 13.97 -2.79 4.77
C VAL A 251 13.32 -1.40 4.91
N ILE A 252 13.63 -0.72 6.01
CA ILE A 252 13.26 0.67 6.25
C ILE A 252 14.55 1.50 6.33
N ARG A 253 14.68 2.47 5.43
CA ARG A 253 15.75 3.47 5.44
C ARG A 253 15.14 4.86 5.57
N VAL A 254 15.56 5.60 6.59
CA VAL A 254 15.07 6.97 6.81
C VAL A 254 16.21 7.89 7.20
N ALA A 255 16.37 8.97 6.46
CA ALA A 255 17.38 9.99 6.68
C ALA A 255 16.78 11.39 6.79
N ASN A 256 17.34 12.20 7.71
CA ASN A 256 17.04 13.63 7.90
C ASN A 256 15.58 13.98 8.24
N ALA A 257 14.78 13.01 8.66
CA ALA A 257 13.39 13.25 9.05
C ALA A 257 13.31 14.01 10.38
N ALA A 258 12.24 14.80 10.56
CA ALA A 258 11.97 15.47 11.83
C ALA A 258 11.56 14.46 12.90
N ASN A 259 10.67 13.53 12.53
CA ASN A 259 10.18 12.50 13.43
C ASN A 259 10.05 11.18 12.68
N VAL A 260 10.62 10.12 13.25
CA VAL A 260 10.46 8.74 12.79
C VAL A 260 9.90 7.92 13.94
N THR A 261 8.76 7.28 13.76
CA THR A 261 8.20 6.33 14.71
C THR A 261 8.02 4.98 14.03
N VAL A 262 8.63 3.95 14.58
CA VAL A 262 8.37 2.56 14.20
C VAL A 262 7.88 1.83 15.44
N GLU A 263 6.63 1.39 15.44
CA GLU A 263 6.02 0.78 16.62
C GLU A 263 5.26 -0.51 16.35
N LYS A 264 5.40 -1.49 17.25
CA LYS A 264 4.70 -2.79 17.14
C LYS A 264 4.92 -3.46 15.79
N CYS A 265 6.12 -3.31 15.24
CA CYS A 265 6.51 -3.92 13.99
C CYS A 265 7.35 -5.17 14.24
N GLU A 266 7.24 -6.15 13.37
CA GLU A 266 8.03 -7.39 13.43
C GLU A 266 8.83 -7.57 12.15
N MET A 267 10.11 -7.90 12.28
CA MET A 267 11.01 -8.15 11.17
C MET A 267 11.61 -9.54 11.36
N TYR A 268 11.47 -10.38 10.33
CA TYR A 268 11.91 -11.77 10.39
C TYR A 268 12.79 -12.15 9.23
N SER A 269 13.98 -12.65 9.57
CA SER A 269 14.88 -13.34 8.65
C SER A 269 15.13 -12.55 7.38
N ILE A 270 15.38 -11.24 7.50
CA ILE A 270 15.87 -10.44 6.40
C ILE A 270 17.38 -10.56 6.36
N LEU A 271 17.90 -10.70 5.15
CA LEU A 271 19.32 -10.82 4.89
C LEU A 271 19.76 -9.62 4.04
N ALA A 272 20.99 -9.16 4.27
CA ALA A 272 21.61 -8.14 3.44
C ALA A 272 23.08 -8.51 3.20
N THR A 273 23.56 -8.28 1.98
CA THR A 273 24.99 -8.44 1.68
C THR A 273 25.77 -7.24 2.20
N THR A 274 25.24 -6.04 2.00
CA THR A 274 25.84 -4.77 2.39
C THR A 274 24.86 -3.91 3.18
N GLY A 275 25.31 -2.77 3.71
CA GLY A 275 24.45 -1.81 4.40
C GLY A 275 24.68 -1.72 5.90
N ASN A 276 24.28 -0.62 6.52
CA ASN A 276 24.59 -0.37 7.92
C ASN A 276 23.56 -0.99 8.89
N GLY A 277 22.35 -1.35 8.43
CA GLY A 277 21.23 -1.97 9.18
C GLY A 277 20.31 -2.72 8.22
N VAL A 278 19.97 -4.00 8.49
CA VAL A 278 19.08 -4.81 7.61
C VAL A 278 17.61 -4.53 7.89
N GLY A 279 17.21 -4.47 9.16
CA GLY A 279 15.83 -4.15 9.50
C GLY A 279 15.55 -2.66 9.28
N ILE A 280 16.19 -1.81 10.09
CA ILE A 280 15.99 -0.36 10.05
C ILE A 280 17.35 0.36 9.97
N SER A 281 17.46 1.33 9.07
CA SER A 281 18.59 2.25 8.96
C SER A 281 18.14 3.69 9.20
N LEU A 282 18.61 4.30 10.28
CA LEU A 282 18.31 5.67 10.69
C LEU A 282 19.54 6.55 10.54
N ILE A 283 19.42 7.64 9.78
CA ILE A 283 20.55 8.54 9.47
C ILE A 283 20.15 9.98 9.77
N ASN A 284 20.76 10.60 10.78
CA ASN A 284 20.56 12.03 11.09
C ASN A 284 19.08 12.46 11.23
N ASN A 285 18.23 11.58 11.75
CA ASN A 285 16.86 11.95 12.09
C ASN A 285 16.85 12.78 13.38
N LEU A 286 16.04 13.85 13.42
CA LEU A 286 15.97 14.74 14.56
C LEU A 286 15.42 14.02 15.80
N ASN A 287 14.31 13.30 15.64
CA ASN A 287 13.77 12.41 16.66
C ASN A 287 13.42 11.05 16.03
N ALA A 288 13.87 9.97 16.65
CA ALA A 288 13.48 8.61 16.26
C ALA A 288 13.01 7.81 17.47
N LEU A 289 11.88 7.13 17.35
CA LEU A 289 11.31 6.22 18.33
C LEU A 289 11.10 4.85 17.69
N ILE A 290 11.75 3.83 18.24
CA ILE A 290 11.50 2.43 17.94
C ILE A 290 10.88 1.81 19.19
N ASN A 291 9.65 1.31 19.11
CA ASN A 291 8.91 0.88 20.30
C ASN A 291 8.15 -0.43 20.09
N GLU A 292 8.28 -1.37 21.02
CA GLU A 292 7.53 -2.64 20.98
C GLU A 292 7.77 -3.46 19.69
N CYS A 293 8.96 -3.34 19.11
CA CYS A 293 9.31 -4.06 17.88
C CYS A 293 10.01 -5.40 18.16
N LEU A 294 9.95 -6.31 17.20
CA LEU A 294 10.70 -7.56 17.20
C LEU A 294 11.59 -7.64 15.95
N PHE A 295 12.87 -7.91 16.17
CA PHE A 295 13.86 -8.25 15.15
C PHE A 295 14.33 -9.66 15.44
N SER A 296 14.19 -10.57 14.47
CA SER A 296 14.47 -11.98 14.71
C SER A 296 15.10 -12.67 13.50
N GLY A 297 16.37 -13.05 13.67
CA GLY A 297 17.13 -13.79 12.67
C GLY A 297 17.65 -12.91 11.54
N GLU A 298 17.81 -11.60 11.79
CA GLU A 298 18.35 -10.67 10.80
C GLU A 298 19.83 -10.96 10.53
N TYR A 299 20.30 -10.84 9.29
CA TYR A 299 21.71 -11.12 8.96
C TYR A 299 22.34 -10.15 7.96
N THR A 300 23.58 -9.72 8.22
CA THR A 300 24.38 -8.88 7.30
C THR A 300 25.77 -9.46 7.04
N GLU A 301 26.25 -9.50 5.78
CA GLU A 301 27.54 -10.14 5.42
C GLU A 301 28.76 -9.20 5.31
N TYR A 302 28.55 -7.90 5.07
CA TYR A 302 29.61 -6.89 5.01
C TYR A 302 29.19 -5.55 5.65
N GLY A 303 28.06 -5.57 6.35
CA GLY A 303 27.48 -4.41 6.99
C GLY A 303 27.89 -4.26 8.44
N ASN A 304 27.30 -3.26 9.11
CA ASN A 304 27.63 -2.94 10.49
C ASN A 304 26.52 -3.30 11.48
N GLY A 305 25.27 -3.46 11.06
CA GLY A 305 24.12 -3.75 11.91
C GLY A 305 23.13 -4.67 11.23
N ALA A 306 22.56 -5.64 11.96
CA ALA A 306 21.54 -6.52 11.41
C ALA A 306 20.12 -6.04 11.77
N GLY A 307 19.76 -5.93 13.04
CA GLY A 307 18.44 -5.39 13.43
C GLY A 307 18.29 -3.91 13.08
N ILE A 308 19.02 -3.04 13.78
CA ILE A 308 18.96 -1.58 13.59
C ILE A 308 20.36 -1.00 13.36
N SER A 309 20.43 0.01 12.50
CA SER A 309 21.55 0.93 12.39
C SER A 309 21.16 2.35 12.69
N VAL A 310 22.02 3.05 13.39
CA VAL A 310 21.85 4.45 13.72
C VAL A 310 23.13 5.20 13.40
N VAL A 311 23.04 6.22 12.54
CA VAL A 311 24.14 7.12 12.21
C VAL A 311 23.76 8.53 12.60
N LEU A 312 24.49 9.14 13.54
CA LEU A 312 24.24 10.49 14.03
C LEU A 312 25.50 11.35 13.96
N SER A 313 25.41 12.49 13.28
CA SER A 313 26.53 13.41 13.09
C SER A 313 26.30 14.83 13.63
N ASN A 314 25.34 15.04 14.55
CA ASN A 314 25.00 16.38 15.08
C ASN A 314 24.32 16.29 16.47
N ALA A 315 24.68 17.20 17.40
CA ALA A 315 24.17 17.36 18.77
C ALA A 315 22.64 17.52 18.92
N SER A 316 21.88 17.73 17.85
CA SER A 316 20.43 17.97 17.93
C SER A 316 19.59 16.69 17.88
N HIS A 317 20.18 15.55 17.54
CA HIS A 317 19.44 14.32 17.25
C HIS A 317 19.17 13.47 18.50
N ALA A 318 17.95 12.94 18.62
CA ALA A 318 17.52 12.07 19.70
C ALA A 318 16.99 10.74 19.16
N ILE A 319 17.37 9.63 19.80
CA ILE A 319 16.84 8.30 19.52
C ILE A 319 16.39 7.60 20.81
N ALA A 320 15.22 6.97 20.73
CA ALA A 320 14.68 6.12 21.78
C ALA A 320 14.33 4.73 21.21
N ILE A 321 14.81 3.67 21.87
CA ILE A 321 14.51 2.28 21.54
C ILE A 321 13.93 1.64 22.79
N LYS A 322 12.63 1.30 22.76
CA LYS A 322 11.88 0.90 23.95
C LYS A 322 11.17 -0.42 23.73
N ARG A 323 11.10 -1.25 24.78
CA ARG A 323 10.27 -2.48 24.82
C ARG A 323 10.47 -3.41 23.61
N SER A 324 11.65 -3.36 22.99
CA SER A 324 11.94 -4.04 21.72
C SER A 324 12.82 -5.27 21.95
N ARG A 325 12.70 -6.26 21.06
CA ARG A 325 13.40 -7.54 21.18
C ARG A 325 14.27 -7.77 19.95
N PHE A 326 15.51 -8.19 20.18
CA PHE A 326 16.52 -8.50 19.16
C PHE A 326 17.01 -9.91 19.42
N ILE A 327 16.68 -10.85 18.53
CA ILE A 327 16.84 -12.28 18.76
C ILE A 327 17.58 -12.91 17.59
N ASN A 328 18.73 -13.54 17.86
CA ASN A 328 19.51 -14.28 16.87
C ASN A 328 19.91 -13.42 15.64
N ASP A 329 20.11 -12.12 15.84
CA ASP A 329 20.55 -11.21 14.79
C ASP A 329 22.07 -11.27 14.64
N MET A 330 22.58 -11.31 13.40
CA MET A 330 23.98 -11.62 13.11
C MET A 330 24.60 -10.67 12.10
N VAL A 331 25.68 -10.02 12.49
CA VAL A 331 26.57 -9.32 11.54
C VAL A 331 27.80 -10.19 11.29
N ARG A 332 28.22 -10.30 10.03
CA ARG A 332 29.52 -10.81 9.61
C ARG A 332 30.22 -9.68 8.87
N ASN A 333 31.48 -9.39 9.19
CA ASN A 333 32.31 -8.47 8.40
C ASN A 333 33.80 -8.62 8.75
N ASN A 334 34.67 -7.99 7.97
CA ASN A 334 36.13 -8.01 8.18
C ASN A 334 36.62 -6.91 9.14
N MET A 335 35.77 -5.94 9.49
CA MET A 335 36.20 -4.70 10.13
C MET A 335 36.23 -4.76 11.67
N SER A 336 35.80 -5.86 12.29
CA SER A 336 35.62 -5.94 13.76
C SER A 336 34.76 -4.80 14.35
N ILE A 337 33.93 -4.18 13.52
CA ILE A 337 33.02 -3.08 13.88
C ILE A 337 31.61 -3.52 13.52
N GLY A 338 30.69 -3.55 14.47
CA GLY A 338 29.28 -3.84 14.20
C GLY A 338 28.51 -4.37 15.41
N GLY A 339 27.20 -4.60 15.22
CA GLY A 339 26.33 -5.17 16.25
C GLY A 339 25.16 -5.93 15.63
N GLY A 340 24.97 -7.19 16.05
CA GLY A 340 23.86 -8.03 15.59
C GLY A 340 22.50 -7.35 15.82
N GLY A 341 22.17 -7.00 17.06
CA GLY A 341 20.92 -6.30 17.36
C GLY A 341 20.91 -4.85 16.90
N ILE A 342 21.86 -4.04 17.38
CA ILE A 342 21.94 -2.61 17.07
C ILE A 342 23.37 -2.19 16.82
N TYR A 343 23.57 -1.35 15.80
CA TYR A 343 24.81 -0.64 15.54
C TYR A 343 24.63 0.87 15.64
N PHE A 344 25.57 1.54 16.33
CA PHE A 344 25.62 2.99 16.46
C PHE A 344 26.93 3.52 15.86
N ASN A 345 26.82 4.44 14.92
CA ASN A 345 27.92 5.27 14.44
C ASN A 345 27.62 6.74 14.78
N ILE A 346 28.21 7.23 15.85
CA ILE A 346 27.82 8.51 16.44
C ILE A 346 29.06 9.36 16.64
N SER A 347 29.04 10.57 16.08
CA SER A 347 30.03 11.59 16.38
C SER A 347 29.50 12.67 17.31
N ASP A 348 28.18 12.94 17.29
CA ASP A 348 27.53 13.96 18.11
C ASP A 348 26.00 13.69 18.17
N TYR A 349 25.39 13.91 19.34
CA TYR A 349 23.98 13.58 19.60
C TYR A 349 23.41 14.31 20.83
N LYS A 350 22.08 14.44 20.89
CA LYS A 350 21.34 14.98 22.04
C LYS A 350 21.11 13.93 23.11
N SER A 351 20.53 12.79 22.72
CA SER A 351 20.21 11.69 23.63
C SER A 351 20.02 10.35 22.92
N ILE A 352 20.46 9.28 23.58
CA ILE A 352 20.15 7.89 23.21
C ILE A 352 19.49 7.26 24.43
N ASP A 353 18.26 6.81 24.28
CA ASP A 353 17.48 6.16 25.33
C ASP A 353 17.20 4.71 24.92
N ILE A 354 17.67 3.73 25.69
CA ILE A 354 17.37 2.31 25.47
C ILE A 354 16.71 1.78 26.74
N ASP A 355 15.44 1.41 26.63
CA ASP A 355 14.60 1.06 27.78
C ASP A 355 13.88 -0.27 27.56
N THR A 356 13.95 -1.16 28.56
CA THR A 356 13.17 -2.41 28.60
C THR A 356 13.35 -3.28 27.32
N CYS A 357 14.57 -3.36 26.77
CA CYS A 357 14.86 -4.15 25.57
C CYS A 357 15.45 -5.52 25.91
N LEU A 358 15.17 -6.52 25.07
CA LEU A 358 15.77 -7.86 25.15
C LEU A 358 16.76 -8.05 24.01
N PHE A 359 17.98 -8.48 24.34
CA PHE A 359 18.99 -8.90 23.39
C PHE A 359 19.36 -10.35 23.68
N SER A 360 19.06 -11.26 22.76
CA SER A 360 19.29 -12.69 22.95
C SER A 360 19.98 -13.28 21.73
N GLU A 361 21.11 -13.96 21.94
CA GLU A 361 21.83 -14.74 20.90
C GLU A 361 22.32 -13.93 19.69
N ASN A 362 22.39 -12.60 19.81
CA ASN A 362 22.92 -11.74 18.75
C ASN A 362 24.44 -11.90 18.61
N ARG A 363 24.96 -11.88 17.38
CA ARG A 363 26.37 -12.19 17.09
C ARG A 363 27.02 -11.17 16.17
N HIS A 364 28.32 -10.99 16.37
CA HIS A 364 29.22 -10.41 15.39
C HIS A 364 30.31 -11.43 15.05
N LEU A 365 30.39 -11.82 13.79
CA LEU A 365 31.36 -12.78 13.29
C LEU A 365 32.43 -12.05 12.48
N ASN A 366 33.67 -12.10 12.95
CA ASN A 366 34.79 -11.63 12.16
C ASN A 366 35.15 -12.68 11.09
N THR A 367 35.28 -12.25 9.84
CA THR A 367 35.64 -13.13 8.72
C THR A 367 37.13 -13.52 8.71
N LEU A 368 37.95 -12.91 9.57
CA LEU A 368 39.37 -13.23 9.74
C LEU A 368 39.63 -14.42 10.69
N GLN A 369 39.01 -15.58 10.48
CA GLN A 369 39.48 -16.86 11.03
C GLN A 369 39.15 -18.04 10.10
N SER A 370 39.87 -18.15 8.98
CA SER A 370 40.08 -19.44 8.30
C SER A 370 41.48 -19.50 7.67
N SER A 371 42.50 -19.32 8.50
CA SER A 371 43.90 -19.59 8.10
C SER A 371 44.65 -20.28 9.24
N SER A 372 44.21 -21.48 9.62
CA SER A 372 45.05 -22.41 10.39
C SER A 372 44.45 -23.82 10.47
N ALA A 373 44.27 -24.49 9.32
CA ALA A 373 44.15 -25.94 9.27
C ALA A 373 44.35 -26.49 7.85
N ARG A 374 45.55 -26.30 7.27
CA ARG A 374 46.08 -27.23 6.27
C ARG A 374 47.51 -27.59 6.64
N ASN A 375 47.59 -28.64 7.44
CA ASN A 375 48.62 -29.68 7.47
C ASN A 375 50.08 -29.23 7.28
N ASN A 376 50.72 -28.98 8.43
CA ASN A 376 52.02 -29.58 8.67
C ASN A 376 51.82 -31.10 8.76
N SER A 377 52.15 -31.82 7.69
CA SER A 377 52.44 -33.26 7.77
C SER A 377 53.33 -33.68 6.59
N GLY A 378 54.65 -33.68 6.84
CA GLY A 378 55.53 -34.78 6.43
C GLY A 378 56.10 -34.82 5.00
N THR A 379 57.42 -35.04 4.98
CA THR A 379 58.26 -35.77 3.99
C THR A 379 58.50 -35.09 2.64
N ASP A 380 59.73 -34.86 2.16
CA ASP A 380 61.07 -35.43 2.45
C ASP A 380 62.16 -34.35 2.60
#